data_AF-A0A7C6YIF8-F1
#
_entry.id   AF-A0A7C6YIF8-F1
#
_cell.length_a   1.000
_cell.length_b   1.000
_cell.length_c   1.000
_cell.angle_alpha   90.00
_cell.angle_beta   90.00
_cell.angle_gamma   90.00
#
_symmetry.space_group_name_H-M   'P 1'
#
loop_
_entity.id
_entity.type
_entity.pdbx_description
1 polymer ?
#
loop_
_entity_poly.entity_id
_entity_poly.type
_entity_poly.pdbx_seq_one_letter_code
_entity_poly.pdbx_strand_id
1 'polypeptide(L)'
;MSVPKLPQHIDPPQIPNSMRKGTEEQPPKSNFFFILMMTFLVIWTFRIFSSPEDKPIVVDDPPSVIGANVVPELTDAVRETLPKDFVEAAEQSQTSVKPRFVTLGSLDPNSPYRMLITLSNRGASITRVELNESAYEDNIDSSGYLGQIIVDESLANDESHAGLPGVSVQAAGAGTPIALAGLNVGDRIVSF
;
A
#
# COMPACT_ATOMS: atom_id res chain seq x y z
N MET A 1 65.20 -43.47 14.68
CA MET A 1 65.33 -42.07 14.25
C MET A 1 64.58 -41.21 15.24
N SER A 2 65.30 -40.56 16.16
CA SER A 2 64.73 -39.76 17.25
C SER A 2 64.36 -38.37 16.76
N VAL A 3 63.12 -37.96 17.03
CA VAL A 3 62.66 -36.58 16.84
C VAL A 3 63.27 -35.72 17.96
N PRO A 4 64.01 -34.63 17.64
CA PRO A 4 64.51 -33.72 18.66
C PRO A 4 63.35 -32.87 19.23
N LYS A 5 63.26 -32.87 20.56
CA LYS A 5 62.26 -32.16 21.37
C LYS A 5 62.56 -30.65 21.34
N LEU A 6 61.58 -29.83 20.94
CA LEU A 6 61.69 -28.37 21.00
C LEU A 6 61.82 -27.89 22.47
N PRO A 7 62.72 -26.95 22.78
CA PRO A 7 62.78 -26.33 24.09
C PRO A 7 61.54 -25.45 24.33
N GLN A 8 60.87 -25.71 25.44
CA GLN A 8 59.74 -24.93 25.94
C GLN A 8 60.22 -23.70 26.70
N HIS A 9 59.42 -22.65 26.60
CA HIS A 9 59.41 -21.44 27.43
C HIS A 9 60.51 -20.42 27.15
N ILE A 10 60.18 -19.49 26.25
CA ILE A 10 60.82 -18.17 26.17
C ILE A 10 59.98 -17.27 27.09
N ASP A 11 60.60 -16.63 28.07
CA ASP A 11 59.92 -15.66 28.93
C ASP A 11 59.46 -14.45 28.10
N PRO A 12 58.22 -13.95 28.31
CA PRO A 12 57.74 -12.81 27.57
C PRO A 12 58.56 -11.55 27.89
N PRO A 13 58.78 -10.66 26.90
CA PRO A 13 59.60 -9.47 27.07
C PRO A 13 59.02 -8.55 28.15
N GLN A 14 59.87 -8.16 29.10
CA GLN A 14 59.52 -7.23 30.17
C GLN A 14 59.34 -5.82 29.57
N ILE A 15 58.08 -5.39 29.46
CA ILE A 15 57.74 -4.05 28.96
C ILE A 15 58.12 -3.02 30.05
N PRO A 16 58.96 -2.00 29.77
CA PRO A 16 59.33 -1.00 30.76
C PRO A 16 58.11 -0.20 31.24
N ASN A 17 58.02 0.01 32.56
CA ASN A 17 56.91 0.67 33.26
C ASN A 17 56.62 2.12 32.82
N SER A 18 57.42 2.71 31.91
CA SER A 18 57.19 4.05 31.37
C SER A 18 56.11 4.13 30.29
N MET A 19 55.60 3.00 29.79
CA MET A 19 54.45 2.93 28.85
C MET A 19 53.11 2.62 29.53
N ARG A 20 53.00 2.77 30.85
CA ARG A 20 51.79 2.50 31.64
C ARG A 20 51.07 3.78 32.08
N LYS A 21 50.95 4.76 31.18
CA LYS A 21 50.09 5.93 31.37
C LYS A 21 49.09 5.98 30.22
N GLY A 22 48.14 5.07 30.26
CA GLY A 22 46.91 5.21 29.51
C GLY A 22 46.24 6.49 30.00
N THR A 23 46.08 7.44 29.10
CA THR A 23 45.17 8.57 29.27
C THR A 23 43.81 7.95 29.53
N GLU A 24 43.34 7.97 30.79
CA GLU A 24 41.93 7.82 31.09
C GLU A 24 41.22 8.98 30.37
N GLU A 25 40.76 8.73 29.15
CA GLU A 25 39.76 9.60 28.54
C GLU A 25 38.51 9.47 29.40
N GLN A 26 38.38 10.39 30.36
CA GLN A 26 37.13 10.62 31.03
C GLN A 26 36.07 10.87 29.95
N PRO A 27 34.97 10.10 29.89
CA PRO A 27 33.92 10.39 28.93
C PRO A 27 33.44 11.82 29.20
N PRO A 28 33.27 12.66 28.16
CA PRO A 28 32.90 14.05 28.34
C PRO A 28 31.65 14.13 29.21
N LYS A 29 31.73 14.94 30.28
CA LYS A 29 30.67 15.12 31.27
C LYS A 29 29.38 15.52 30.57
N SER A 30 28.52 14.52 30.34
CA SER A 30 27.06 14.56 30.31
C SER A 30 26.40 15.85 29.81
N ASN A 31 26.51 16.10 28.51
CA ASN A 31 25.43 16.79 27.77
C ASN A 31 24.39 15.79 27.25
N PHE A 32 24.74 14.51 27.14
CA PHE A 32 23.85 13.49 26.58
C PHE A 32 22.58 13.30 27.41
N PHE A 33 22.69 13.22 28.74
CA PHE A 33 21.52 13.10 29.61
C PHE A 33 20.64 14.36 29.56
N PHE A 34 21.26 15.54 29.47
CA PHE A 34 20.54 16.81 29.32
C PHE A 34 19.84 16.94 27.96
N ILE A 35 20.48 16.52 26.87
CA ILE A 35 19.91 16.50 25.52
C ILE A 35 18.77 15.49 25.42
N LEU A 36 18.93 14.31 26.04
CA LEU A 36 17.89 13.28 26.10
C LEU A 36 16.67 13.76 26.91
N MET A 37 16.91 14.45 28.03
CA MET A 37 15.82 14.99 28.86
C MET A 37 15.13 16.19 28.18
N MET A 38 15.88 17.05 27.47
CA MET A 38 15.32 18.15 26.68
C MET A 38 14.51 17.66 25.48
N THR A 39 14.96 16.63 24.78
CA THR A 39 14.20 16.04 23.67
C THR A 39 12.92 15.39 24.15
N PHE A 40 12.94 14.69 25.29
CA PHE A 40 11.72 14.21 25.94
C PHE A 40 10.79 15.36 26.36
N LEU A 41 11.32 16.45 26.92
CA LEU A 41 10.51 17.62 27.30
C LEU A 41 9.85 18.27 26.07
N VAL A 42 10.57 18.43 24.96
CA VAL A 42 10.04 18.99 23.70
C VAL A 42 8.98 18.09 23.09
N ILE A 43 9.18 16.76 23.09
CA ILE A 43 8.18 15.82 22.58
C ILE A 43 6.94 15.79 23.48
N TRP A 44 7.12 15.90 24.80
CA TRP A 44 6.02 15.91 25.76
C TRP A 44 5.21 17.21 25.70
N THR A 45 5.86 18.37 25.51
CA THR A 45 5.15 19.65 25.30
C THR A 45 4.42 19.70 23.96
N PHE A 46 4.99 19.15 22.88
CA PHE A 46 4.27 19.01 21.60
C PHE A 46 3.06 18.10 21.72
N ARG A 47 3.14 17.00 22.48
CA ARG A 47 1.98 16.09 22.70
C ARG A 47 0.85 16.71 23.54
N ILE A 48 1.17 17.59 24.49
CA ILE A 48 0.17 18.22 25.36
C ILE A 48 -0.46 19.46 24.71
N PHE A 49 0.32 20.25 23.97
CA PHE A 49 -0.16 21.51 23.39
C PHE A 49 -0.68 21.38 21.96
N SER A 50 -0.41 20.26 21.27
CA SER A 50 -0.98 19.95 19.95
C SER A 50 -2.09 18.89 20.01
N SER A 51 -2.85 18.84 21.10
CA SER A 51 -4.21 18.29 20.97
C SER A 51 -4.98 19.26 20.09
N PRO A 52 -5.43 18.87 18.89
CA PRO A 52 -6.31 19.74 18.11
C PRO A 52 -7.51 20.05 19.01
N GLU A 53 -7.69 21.32 19.37
CA GLU A 53 -8.95 21.75 19.93
C GLU A 53 -10.01 21.32 18.91
N ASP A 54 -10.94 20.46 19.31
CA ASP A 54 -12.14 20.14 18.55
C ASP A 54 -13.03 21.38 18.59
N LYS A 55 -12.55 22.45 17.93
CA LYS A 55 -13.37 23.62 17.66
C LYS A 55 -14.41 23.13 16.67
N PRO A 56 -15.71 23.30 16.97
CA PRO A 56 -16.70 23.08 15.93
C PRO A 56 -16.29 23.94 14.76
N ILE A 57 -16.03 23.30 13.63
CA ILE A 57 -15.80 23.97 12.36
C ILE A 57 -17.10 24.76 12.13
N VAL A 58 -17.07 26.06 12.40
CA VAL A 58 -18.05 26.97 11.83
C VAL A 58 -17.72 26.97 10.35
N VAL A 59 -18.50 26.17 9.61
CA VAL A 59 -18.48 26.15 8.16
C VAL A 59 -19.04 27.50 7.71
N ASP A 60 -18.19 28.52 7.67
CA ASP A 60 -18.42 29.62 6.75
C ASP A 60 -18.28 29.01 5.35
N ASP A 61 -19.37 29.07 4.58
CA ASP A 61 -19.64 28.39 3.31
C ASP A 61 -18.40 27.78 2.62
N PRO A 62 -18.32 26.45 2.46
CA PRO A 62 -17.17 25.84 1.83
C PRO A 62 -17.15 26.25 0.36
N PRO A 63 -15.99 26.61 -0.22
CA PRO A 63 -15.88 26.62 -1.67
C PRO A 63 -16.23 25.20 -2.12
N SER A 64 -17.22 25.08 -3.02
CA SER A 64 -17.78 23.81 -3.44
C SER A 64 -16.68 22.80 -3.80
N VAL A 65 -16.36 21.91 -2.87
CA VAL A 65 -15.47 20.78 -3.12
C VAL A 65 -16.31 19.74 -3.85
N ILE A 66 -16.14 19.71 -5.17
CA ILE A 66 -16.60 18.64 -6.03
C ILE A 66 -15.94 17.34 -5.55
N GLY A 67 -16.70 16.40 -4.98
CA GLY A 67 -16.25 15.00 -4.86
C GLY A 67 -16.57 14.21 -3.59
N ALA A 68 -17.11 14.81 -2.52
CA ALA A 68 -17.54 14.05 -1.35
C ALA A 68 -19.05 13.75 -1.42
N ASN A 69 -19.44 12.71 -2.15
CA ASN A 69 -20.75 12.08 -1.95
C ASN A 69 -20.73 11.29 -0.64
N VAL A 70 -20.71 11.99 0.49
CA VAL A 70 -21.22 11.45 1.75
C VAL A 70 -22.74 11.55 1.61
N VAL A 71 -23.36 10.49 1.09
CA VAL A 71 -24.82 10.35 1.20
C VAL A 71 -25.08 10.11 2.69
N PRO A 72 -25.70 11.04 3.43
CA PRO A 72 -26.10 10.75 4.79
C PRO A 72 -27.04 9.54 4.76
N GLU A 73 -26.82 8.57 5.65
CA GLU A 73 -27.79 7.50 5.88
C GLU A 73 -29.14 8.16 6.13
N LEU A 74 -30.10 7.92 5.24
CA LEU A 74 -31.36 8.65 5.19
C LEU A 74 -32.24 8.17 6.33
N THR A 75 -32.07 8.77 7.51
CA THR A 75 -32.89 8.47 8.69
C THR A 75 -34.37 8.75 8.39
N ASP A 76 -35.28 8.00 9.02
CA ASP A 76 -36.70 8.05 8.69
C ASP A 76 -37.32 9.46 8.85
N ALA A 77 -36.76 10.29 9.73
CA ALA A 77 -37.14 11.69 9.90
C ALA A 77 -36.76 12.58 8.70
N VAL A 78 -35.67 12.26 7.99
CA VAL A 78 -35.23 12.98 6.79
C VAL A 78 -36.02 12.51 5.56
N ARG A 79 -36.40 11.23 5.51
CA ARG A 79 -37.30 10.68 4.47
C ARG A 79 -38.67 11.34 4.44
N GLU A 80 -39.21 11.70 5.61
CA GLU A 80 -40.54 12.30 5.73
C GLU A 80 -40.57 13.79 5.32
N THR A 81 -39.42 14.47 5.37
CA THR A 81 -39.31 15.92 5.11
C THR A 81 -38.82 16.25 3.70
N LEU A 82 -38.16 15.31 3.02
CA LEU A 82 -37.71 15.50 1.65
C LEU A 82 -38.85 15.30 0.63
N PRO A 83 -38.82 16.03 -0.50
CA PRO A 83 -39.72 15.74 -1.62
C PRO A 83 -39.61 14.28 -2.04
N LYS A 84 -40.74 13.64 -2.35
CA LYS A 84 -40.78 12.22 -2.76
C LYS A 84 -39.82 11.94 -3.92
N ASP A 85 -39.75 12.86 -4.88
CA ASP A 85 -38.85 12.77 -6.03
C ASP A 85 -37.36 12.77 -5.63
N PHE A 86 -37.01 13.42 -4.51
CA PHE A 86 -35.66 13.42 -3.95
C PHE A 86 -35.33 12.10 -3.22
N VAL A 87 -36.29 11.55 -2.48
CA VAL A 87 -36.14 10.25 -1.82
C VAL A 87 -36.05 9.14 -2.87
N GLU A 88 -36.89 9.18 -3.89
CA GLU A 88 -36.89 8.21 -4.99
C GLU A 88 -35.60 8.32 -5.83
N ALA A 89 -35.09 9.53 -6.09
CA ALA A 89 -33.79 9.72 -6.74
C ALA A 89 -32.62 9.25 -5.86
N ALA A 90 -32.67 9.44 -4.54
CA ALA A 90 -31.66 8.95 -3.61
C ALA A 90 -31.67 7.42 -3.49
N GLU A 91 -32.85 6.80 -3.49
CA GLU A 91 -33.02 5.34 -3.49
C GLU A 91 -32.64 4.72 -4.84
N GLN A 92 -32.92 5.38 -5.95
CA GLN A 92 -32.43 4.96 -7.27
C GLN A 92 -30.90 5.07 -7.37
N SER A 93 -30.30 6.09 -6.74
CA SER A 93 -28.85 6.25 -6.61
C SER A 93 -28.20 5.14 -5.77
N GLN A 94 -28.97 4.46 -4.90
CA GLN A 94 -28.52 3.29 -4.15
C GLN A 94 -28.60 1.97 -4.94
N THR A 95 -29.00 2.00 -6.21
CA THR A 95 -28.89 0.80 -7.06
C THR A 95 -27.42 0.39 -7.14
N SER A 96 -27.08 -0.70 -6.45
CA SER A 96 -25.76 -1.31 -6.47
C SER A 96 -25.36 -1.62 -7.91
N VAL A 97 -24.57 -0.74 -8.53
CA VAL A 97 -24.02 -0.98 -9.86
C VAL A 97 -23.02 -2.12 -9.75
N LYS A 98 -23.23 -3.19 -10.54
CA LYS A 98 -22.30 -4.32 -10.62
C LYS A 98 -20.89 -3.78 -10.95
N PRO A 99 -19.85 -4.15 -10.17
CA PRO A 99 -18.50 -3.70 -10.45
C PRO A 99 -18.04 -4.20 -11.81
N ARG A 100 -17.36 -3.31 -12.53
CA ARG A 100 -16.77 -3.56 -13.84
C ARG A 100 -15.39 -2.95 -13.87
N PHE A 101 -14.50 -3.62 -14.57
CA PHE A 101 -13.12 -3.21 -14.72
C PHE A 101 -12.80 -2.92 -16.18
N VAL A 102 -12.08 -1.84 -16.41
CA VAL A 102 -11.70 -1.38 -17.75
C VAL A 102 -10.21 -1.08 -17.74
N THR A 103 -9.52 -1.50 -18.80
CA THR A 103 -8.10 -1.24 -18.96
C THR A 103 -7.85 -0.12 -19.97
N LEU A 104 -6.91 0.77 -19.66
CA LEU A 104 -6.41 1.83 -20.55
C LEU A 104 -4.91 1.68 -20.75
N GLY A 105 -4.44 1.91 -21.97
CA GLY A 105 -3.02 1.76 -22.33
C GLY A 105 -2.67 0.34 -22.78
N SER A 106 -1.41 -0.05 -22.64
CA SER A 106 -0.92 -1.35 -23.10
C SER A 106 0.37 -1.75 -22.41
N LEU A 107 0.54 -3.06 -22.23
CA LEU A 107 1.78 -3.69 -21.83
C LEU A 107 2.63 -4.17 -23.02
N ASP A 108 2.16 -4.01 -24.27
CA ASP A 108 2.94 -4.36 -25.46
C ASP A 108 4.11 -3.37 -25.61
N PRO A 109 5.38 -3.84 -25.62
CA PRO A 109 6.54 -2.97 -25.75
C PRO A 109 6.61 -2.24 -27.11
N ASN A 110 5.87 -2.70 -28.12
CA ASN A 110 5.78 -2.05 -29.42
C ASN A 110 4.67 -1.00 -29.50
N SER A 111 3.81 -0.92 -28.48
CA SER A 111 2.76 0.09 -28.41
C SER A 111 3.32 1.46 -27.99
N PRO A 112 2.69 2.58 -28.38
CA PRO A 112 3.09 3.91 -27.93
C PRO A 112 2.77 4.19 -26.46
N TYR A 113 1.94 3.38 -25.81
CA TYR A 113 1.64 3.50 -24.38
C TYR A 113 2.81 2.99 -23.54
N ARG A 114 3.11 3.70 -22.45
CA ARG A 114 4.19 3.33 -21.49
C ARG A 114 3.70 2.60 -20.24
N MET A 115 2.40 2.34 -20.19
CA MET A 115 1.74 1.76 -19.03
C MET A 115 0.38 1.19 -19.41
N LEU A 116 -0.11 0.30 -18.55
CA LEU A 116 -1.46 -0.21 -18.53
C LEU A 116 -2.09 0.15 -17.18
N ILE A 117 -3.30 0.70 -17.21
CA ILE A 117 -4.07 1.11 -16.03
C ILE A 117 -5.38 0.34 -16.00
N THR A 118 -5.68 -0.30 -14.88
CA THR A 118 -6.98 -0.93 -14.64
C THR A 118 -7.81 -0.03 -13.73
N LEU A 119 -9.01 0.33 -14.18
CA LEU A 119 -9.97 1.17 -13.46
C LEU A 119 -11.20 0.37 -13.10
N SER A 120 -11.78 0.68 -11.94
CA SER A 120 -13.10 0.20 -11.53
C SER A 120 -14.16 1.28 -11.77
N ASN A 121 -15.36 0.88 -12.20
CA ASN A 121 -16.51 1.79 -12.22
C ASN A 121 -16.98 2.20 -10.80
N ARG A 122 -16.52 1.51 -9.75
CA ARG A 122 -16.73 1.95 -8.36
C ARG A 122 -15.79 3.11 -8.05
N GLY A 123 -16.38 4.30 -7.95
CA GLY A 123 -15.68 5.54 -7.63
C GLY A 123 -14.59 5.94 -8.63
N ALA A 124 -14.62 5.39 -9.86
CA ALA A 124 -13.54 5.55 -10.85
C ALA A 124 -12.14 5.23 -10.30
N SER A 125 -12.07 4.28 -9.36
CA SER A 125 -10.82 3.96 -8.67
C SER A 125 -9.81 3.27 -9.59
N ILE A 126 -8.53 3.61 -9.42
CA ILE A 126 -7.44 2.89 -10.07
C ILE A 126 -7.14 1.65 -9.23
N THR A 127 -7.33 0.47 -9.82
CA THR A 127 -7.08 -0.82 -9.15
C THR A 127 -5.64 -1.28 -9.36
N ARG A 128 -5.02 -0.94 -10.50
CA ARG A 128 -3.62 -1.27 -10.78
C ARG A 128 -3.04 -0.33 -11.84
N VAL A 129 -1.73 -0.14 -11.71
CA VAL A 129 -0.88 0.48 -12.72
C VAL A 129 0.27 -0.46 -12.99
N GLU A 130 0.51 -0.76 -14.26
CA GLU A 130 1.59 -1.62 -14.72
C GLU A 130 2.45 -0.84 -15.70
N LEU A 131 3.77 -0.89 -15.51
CA LEU A 131 4.74 -0.18 -16.33
C LEU A 131 5.35 -1.17 -17.31
N ASN A 132 5.63 -0.73 -18.55
CA ASN A 132 6.08 -1.61 -19.62
C ASN A 132 7.49 -1.31 -20.13
N GLU A 133 8.27 -0.50 -19.41
CA GLU A 133 9.67 -0.25 -19.75
C GLU A 133 10.59 -1.22 -19.02
N SER A 134 11.66 -1.66 -19.70
CA SER A 134 12.68 -2.57 -19.13
C SER A 134 13.39 -2.08 -17.86
N ALA A 135 13.28 -0.78 -17.55
CA ALA A 135 13.80 -0.22 -16.30
C ALA A 135 12.93 -0.59 -15.07
N TYR A 136 11.71 -1.08 -15.30
CA TYR A 136 10.77 -1.50 -14.27
C TYR A 136 10.54 -3.01 -14.37
N GLU A 137 10.93 -3.72 -13.31
CA GLU A 137 10.72 -5.16 -13.17
C GLU A 137 10.24 -5.44 -11.75
N ASP A 138 9.32 -6.40 -11.61
CA ASP A 138 8.92 -6.87 -10.29
C ASP A 138 10.00 -7.81 -9.75
N ASN A 139 10.78 -7.32 -8.79
CA ASN A 139 11.87 -8.08 -8.18
C ASN A 139 11.43 -8.92 -6.97
N ILE A 140 10.17 -8.78 -6.53
CA ILE A 140 9.65 -9.47 -5.36
C ILE A 140 9.03 -10.80 -5.76
N ASP A 141 8.40 -10.85 -6.94
CA ASP A 141 7.78 -12.04 -7.48
C ASP A 141 8.56 -12.57 -8.69
N SER A 142 9.13 -13.77 -8.53
CA SER A 142 9.81 -14.48 -9.63
C SER A 142 8.89 -15.48 -10.34
N SER A 143 7.63 -15.55 -9.94
CA SER A 143 6.64 -16.39 -10.58
C SER A 143 6.20 -15.80 -11.93
N GLY A 144 5.53 -16.63 -12.73
CA GLY A 144 5.00 -16.18 -14.02
C GLY A 144 3.84 -15.20 -13.83
N TYR A 145 3.83 -14.14 -14.61
CA TYR A 145 2.72 -13.20 -14.66
C TYR A 145 1.73 -13.61 -15.75
N LEU A 146 0.44 -13.72 -15.42
CA LEU A 146 -0.63 -13.94 -16.40
C LEU A 146 -1.29 -12.62 -16.83
N GLY A 147 -1.39 -11.65 -15.93
CA GLY A 147 -2.32 -10.54 -16.05
C GLY A 147 -2.96 -10.26 -14.71
N GLN A 148 -3.68 -9.14 -14.59
CA GLN A 148 -4.39 -8.83 -13.36
C GLN A 148 -5.65 -9.71 -13.21
N ILE A 149 -5.61 -10.65 -12.28
CA ILE A 149 -6.80 -11.36 -11.81
C ILE A 149 -7.43 -10.55 -10.69
N ILE A 150 -8.66 -10.08 -10.91
CA ILE A 150 -9.41 -9.28 -9.95
C ILE A 150 -10.43 -10.19 -9.32
N VAL A 151 -10.43 -10.27 -7.99
CA VAL A 151 -11.42 -11.00 -7.21
C VAL A 151 -12.18 -9.98 -6.38
N ASP A 152 -13.21 -9.40 -6.98
CA ASP A 152 -14.17 -8.58 -6.24
C ASP A 152 -15.12 -9.48 -5.46
N GLU A 153 -15.24 -9.26 -4.15
CA GLU A 153 -16.03 -10.10 -3.25
C GLU A 153 -17.51 -10.18 -3.65
N SER A 154 -18.10 -9.06 -4.10
CA SER A 154 -19.51 -9.07 -4.51
C SER A 154 -19.72 -9.91 -5.77
N LEU A 155 -18.77 -9.87 -6.71
CA LEU A 155 -18.82 -10.72 -7.91
C LEU A 155 -18.56 -12.18 -7.58
N ALA A 156 -17.56 -12.45 -6.74
CA ALA A 156 -17.23 -13.82 -6.33
C ALA A 156 -18.41 -14.46 -5.59
N ASN A 157 -19.09 -13.72 -4.73
CA ASN A 157 -20.30 -14.16 -4.06
C ASN A 157 -21.42 -14.44 -5.06
N ASP A 158 -21.75 -13.51 -5.96
CA ASP A 158 -22.78 -13.71 -6.98
C ASP A 158 -22.52 -14.97 -7.83
N GLU A 159 -21.27 -15.14 -8.28
CA GLU A 159 -20.86 -16.27 -9.11
C GLU A 159 -20.88 -17.60 -8.34
N SER A 160 -20.45 -17.59 -7.08
CA SER A 160 -20.49 -18.74 -6.19
C SER A 160 -21.92 -19.16 -5.88
N HIS A 161 -22.83 -18.21 -5.61
CA HIS A 161 -24.26 -18.50 -5.41
C HIS A 161 -24.90 -19.06 -6.68
N ALA A 162 -24.43 -18.65 -7.85
CA ALA A 162 -24.83 -19.21 -9.14
C ALA A 162 -24.19 -20.58 -9.45
N GLY A 163 -23.32 -21.11 -8.57
CA GLY A 163 -22.65 -22.39 -8.75
C GLY A 163 -21.62 -22.42 -9.88
N LEU A 164 -21.06 -21.27 -10.26
CA LEU A 164 -20.10 -21.17 -11.35
C LEU A 164 -18.69 -21.58 -10.86
N PRO A 165 -18.00 -22.52 -11.54
CA PRO A 165 -16.69 -23.00 -11.11
C PRO A 165 -15.56 -22.02 -11.45
N GLY A 166 -14.47 -22.04 -10.68
CA GLY A 166 -13.27 -21.27 -10.99
C GLY A 166 -13.43 -19.75 -10.86
N VAL A 167 -12.50 -19.00 -11.44
CA VAL A 167 -12.44 -17.52 -11.34
C VAL A 167 -12.71 -16.89 -12.70
N SER A 168 -13.59 -15.88 -12.74
CA SER A 168 -13.85 -15.12 -13.96
C SER A 168 -12.74 -14.12 -14.28
N VAL A 169 -12.44 -13.96 -15.56
CA VAL A 169 -11.57 -12.91 -16.08
C VAL A 169 -12.37 -11.61 -16.09
N GLN A 170 -11.97 -10.66 -15.25
CA GLN A 170 -12.68 -9.38 -15.10
C GLN A 170 -12.05 -8.25 -15.92
N ALA A 171 -10.77 -8.38 -16.27
CA ALA A 171 -10.02 -7.45 -17.09
C ALA A 171 -8.99 -8.22 -17.93
N ALA A 172 -8.80 -7.80 -19.18
CA ALA A 172 -7.77 -8.32 -20.07
C ALA A 172 -7.15 -7.13 -20.82
N GLY A 173 -5.99 -6.67 -20.36
CA GLY A 173 -5.33 -5.50 -20.93
C GLY A 173 -4.51 -5.83 -22.17
N ALA A 174 -4.44 -4.91 -23.14
CA ALA A 174 -3.66 -5.10 -24.34
C ALA A 174 -2.18 -5.39 -24.02
N GLY A 175 -1.60 -6.43 -24.63
CA GLY A 175 -0.20 -6.83 -24.42
C GLY A 175 0.07 -7.62 -23.14
N THR A 176 -0.94 -7.84 -22.29
CA THR A 176 -0.81 -8.76 -21.14
C THR A 176 -0.82 -10.22 -21.62
N PRO A 177 -0.17 -11.15 -20.88
CA PRO A 177 -0.17 -12.57 -21.25
C PRO A 177 -1.58 -13.18 -21.37
N ILE A 178 -2.53 -12.74 -20.55
CA ILE A 178 -3.94 -13.17 -20.59
C ILE A 178 -4.60 -12.78 -21.92
N ALA A 179 -4.38 -11.54 -22.39
CA ALA A 179 -4.88 -11.09 -23.67
C ALA A 179 -4.17 -11.79 -24.85
N LEU A 180 -2.86 -12.02 -24.73
CA LEU A 180 -2.09 -12.77 -25.73
C LEU A 180 -2.51 -14.24 -25.83
N ALA A 181 -2.98 -14.83 -24.73
CA ALA A 181 -3.56 -16.17 -24.70
C ALA A 181 -4.98 -16.23 -25.32
N GLY A 182 -5.55 -15.09 -25.71
CA GLY A 182 -6.88 -15.00 -26.31
C GLY A 182 -8.03 -15.08 -25.30
N LEU A 183 -7.74 -14.96 -24.00
CA LEU A 183 -8.78 -14.92 -22.96
C LEU A 183 -9.46 -13.55 -22.95
N ASN A 184 -10.79 -13.57 -22.86
CA ASN A 184 -11.64 -12.40 -22.86
C ASN A 184 -12.30 -12.19 -21.50
N VAL A 185 -12.79 -10.97 -21.27
CA VAL A 185 -13.61 -10.66 -20.09
C VAL A 185 -14.85 -11.57 -20.08
N GLY A 186 -15.07 -12.25 -18.96
CA GLY A 186 -16.14 -13.23 -18.78
C GLY A 186 -15.70 -14.69 -18.94
N ASP A 187 -14.53 -14.96 -19.52
CA ASP A 187 -13.96 -16.32 -19.53
C ASP A 187 -13.65 -16.79 -18.10
N ARG A 188 -13.64 -18.10 -17.88
CA ARG A 188 -13.43 -18.68 -16.55
C ARG A 188 -12.20 -19.59 -16.50
N ILE A 189 -11.31 -19.30 -15.55
CA ILE A 189 -10.14 -20.11 -15.25
C ILE A 189 -10.55 -21.19 -14.25
N VAL A 190 -10.56 -22.44 -14.70
CA VAL A 190 -11.00 -23.60 -13.89
C VAL A 190 -9.84 -24.55 -13.53
N SER A 191 -8.69 -24.42 -14.19
CA SER A 191 -7.49 -25.22 -13.98
C SER A 191 -6.25 -24.48 -14.50
N PHE A 192 -5.07 -24.83 -13.97
CA PHE A 192 -3.76 -24.32 -14.39
C PHE A 192 -2.70 -25.43 -14.35
#